data_AF-A0A372R3T2-F1
#
_entry.id   AF-A0A372R3T2-F1
#
_cell.length_a   1.000
_cell.length_b   1.000
_cell.length_c   1.000
_cell.angle_alpha   90.00
_cell.angle_beta   90.00
_cell.angle_gamma   90.00
#
_symmetry.space_group_name_H-M   'P 1'
#
loop_
_entity.id
_entity.type
_entity.pdbx_description
1 polymer ?
#
loop_
_entity_poly.entity_id
_entity_poly.type
_entity_poly.pdbx_seq_one_letter_code
_entity_poly.pdbx_strand_id
1 'polypeptide(L)'
;MKILDHANWPSNKKELTNYGEEELNILSEFYKKEINNINLCGEWFRYKAMIHSNFRNIKIEKLLPRLFEFYYDTFPNIIKLLGIIYSIPFSSMMIGLEETDLSKFDFTRALQIWNGVCK
;
A
#
# COMPACT_ATOMS: atom_id res chain seq x y z
N MET A 1 -1.50 -10.74 -3.28
CA MET A 1 -2.54 -9.71 -3.08
C MET A 1 -2.58 -8.81 -4.29
N LYS A 2 -3.76 -8.65 -4.87
CA LYS A 2 -4.06 -7.76 -6.02
C LYS A 2 -3.55 -6.33 -5.81
N ILE A 3 -3.60 -5.82 -4.58
CA ILE A 3 -3.11 -4.46 -4.26
C ILE A 3 -1.60 -4.31 -4.48
N LEU A 4 -0.82 -5.39 -4.32
CA LEU A 4 0.65 -5.40 -4.40
C LEU A 4 1.18 -5.71 -5.81
N ASP A 5 0.30 -6.15 -6.70
CA ASP A 5 0.67 -6.66 -8.03
C ASP A 5 0.14 -5.72 -9.13
N HIS A 6 0.64 -4.49 -9.11
CA HIS A 6 0.19 -3.44 -10.04
C HIS A 6 0.58 -3.70 -11.49
N ALA A 7 1.57 -4.56 -11.73
CA ALA A 7 1.96 -4.99 -13.08
C ALA A 7 0.84 -5.79 -13.76
N ASN A 8 0.07 -6.57 -12.99
CA ASN A 8 -1.02 -7.42 -13.48
C ASN A 8 -2.42 -6.80 -13.35
N TRP A 9 -2.50 -5.50 -13.07
CA TRP A 9 -3.79 -4.81 -13.03
C TRP A 9 -4.46 -4.79 -14.41
N PRO A 10 -5.80 -4.95 -14.43
CA PRO A 10 -6.55 -4.98 -15.68
C PRO A 10 -6.46 -3.64 -16.41
N SER A 11 -6.25 -3.71 -17.72
CA SER A 11 -6.25 -2.54 -18.60
C SER A 11 -7.67 -1.96 -18.78
N ASN A 12 -8.70 -2.79 -18.57
CA ASN A 12 -10.08 -2.38 -18.72
C ASN A 12 -10.47 -1.47 -17.55
N LYS A 13 -10.94 -0.25 -17.86
CA LYS A 13 -11.31 0.75 -16.85
C LYS A 13 -12.35 0.23 -15.86
N LYS A 14 -13.38 -0.50 -16.33
CA LYS A 14 -14.46 -1.01 -15.48
C LYS A 14 -13.95 -2.07 -14.50
N GLU A 15 -13.10 -2.97 -14.98
CA GLU A 15 -12.45 -3.99 -14.14
C GLU A 15 -11.46 -3.35 -13.16
N LEU A 16 -10.68 -2.36 -13.61
CA LEU A 16 -9.72 -1.64 -12.78
C LEU A 16 -10.41 -0.90 -11.64
N THR A 17 -11.59 -0.32 -11.87
CA THR A 17 -12.36 0.38 -10.83
C THR A 17 -12.60 -0.52 -9.62
N ASN A 18 -13.02 -1.76 -9.82
CA ASN A 18 -13.37 -2.66 -8.72
C ASN A 18 -12.18 -3.53 -8.26
N TYR A 19 -11.04 -3.47 -8.97
CA TYR A 19 -9.90 -4.31 -8.68
C TYR A 19 -9.29 -4.00 -7.30
N GLY A 20 -9.12 -5.04 -6.49
CA GLY A 20 -8.50 -4.96 -5.16
C GLY A 20 -9.37 -4.33 -4.05
N GLU A 21 -10.64 -3.98 -4.31
CA GLU A 21 -11.50 -3.35 -3.30
C GLU A 21 -11.78 -4.25 -2.09
N GLU A 22 -12.00 -5.55 -2.31
CA GLU A 22 -12.23 -6.50 -1.22
C GLU A 22 -11.00 -6.63 -0.31
N GLU A 23 -9.82 -6.78 -0.90
CA GLU A 23 -8.56 -6.79 -0.13
C GLU A 23 -8.34 -5.46 0.61
N LEU A 24 -8.70 -4.33 -0.01
CA LEU A 24 -8.57 -3.01 0.61
C LEU A 24 -9.48 -2.90 1.82
N ASN A 25 -10.73 -3.36 1.71
CA ASN A 25 -11.69 -3.36 2.80
C ASN A 25 -11.17 -4.20 3.98
N ILE A 26 -10.67 -5.41 3.72
CA ILE A 26 -10.10 -6.30 4.75
C ILE A 26 -8.92 -5.61 5.45
N LEU A 27 -7.97 -5.09 4.69
CA LEU A 27 -6.82 -4.37 5.25
C LEU A 27 -7.26 -3.13 6.04
N SER A 28 -8.23 -2.39 5.52
CA SER A 28 -8.69 -1.16 6.16
C SER A 28 -9.36 -1.42 7.50
N GLU A 29 -10.11 -2.52 7.62
CA GLU A 29 -10.71 -2.94 8.89
C GLU A 29 -9.63 -3.39 9.87
N PHE A 30 -8.65 -4.15 9.39
CA PHE A 30 -7.55 -4.64 10.23
C PHE A 30 -6.66 -3.50 10.74
N TYR A 31 -6.36 -2.53 9.88
CA TYR A 31 -5.47 -1.40 10.17
C TYR A 31 -6.21 -0.09 10.49
N LYS A 32 -7.50 -0.13 10.84
CA LYS A 32 -8.34 1.07 11.05
C LYS A 32 -7.84 2.04 12.12
N LYS A 33 -6.97 1.59 13.03
CA LYS A 33 -6.33 2.45 14.03
C LYS A 33 -5.20 3.30 13.43
N GLU A 34 -4.59 2.80 12.36
CA GLU A 34 -3.46 3.43 11.70
C GLU A 34 -3.89 4.34 10.55
N ILE A 35 -5.01 4.05 9.89
CA ILE A 35 -5.48 4.84 8.77
C ILE A 35 -6.71 5.65 9.11
N ASN A 36 -6.85 6.79 8.44
CA ASN A 36 -8.06 7.57 8.49
C ASN A 36 -9.00 7.11 7.37
N ASN A 37 -10.02 6.32 7.69
CA ASN A 37 -10.93 5.74 6.70
C ASN A 37 -11.76 6.76 5.89
N ILE A 38 -11.65 8.06 6.18
CA ILE A 38 -12.25 9.11 5.37
C ILE A 38 -11.70 9.02 3.94
N ASN A 39 -12.60 8.71 2.99
CA ASN A 39 -12.34 8.69 1.54
C ASN A 39 -11.34 7.62 1.04
N LEU A 40 -11.15 6.52 1.78
CA LEU A 40 -10.22 5.45 1.38
C LEU A 40 -10.49 4.90 -0.03
N CYS A 41 -11.76 4.62 -0.36
CA CYS A 41 -12.12 4.13 -1.69
C CYS A 41 -11.82 5.14 -2.81
N GLY A 42 -12.08 6.43 -2.58
CA GLY A 42 -11.79 7.48 -3.55
C GLY A 42 -10.30 7.70 -3.73
N GLU A 43 -9.53 7.57 -2.65
CA GLU A 43 -8.08 7.59 -2.68
C GLU A 43 -7.52 6.39 -3.46
N TRP A 44 -8.01 5.17 -3.21
CA TRP A 44 -7.65 3.97 -3.94
C TRP A 44 -7.91 4.08 -5.44
N PHE A 45 -9.08 4.62 -5.81
CA PHE A 45 -9.41 4.85 -7.21
C PHE A 45 -8.40 5.79 -7.90
N ARG A 46 -8.08 6.92 -7.28
CA ARG A 46 -7.13 7.90 -7.83
C ARG A 46 -5.70 7.33 -7.88
N TYR A 47 -5.29 6.62 -6.84
CA TYR A 47 -4.01 5.92 -6.79
C TYR A 47 -3.90 4.92 -7.96
N LYS A 48 -4.92 4.09 -8.18
CA LYS A 48 -4.93 3.13 -9.28
C LYS A 48 -4.78 3.80 -10.64
N ALA A 49 -5.54 4.88 -10.87
CA ALA A 49 -5.47 5.64 -12.11
C ALA A 49 -4.06 6.25 -12.34
N MET A 50 -3.44 6.77 -11.27
CA MET A 50 -2.11 7.37 -11.32
C MET A 50 -1.02 6.32 -11.63
N ILE A 51 -1.03 5.18 -10.94
CA ILE A 51 -0.09 4.07 -11.21
C ILE A 51 -0.27 3.54 -12.63
N HIS A 52 -1.52 3.29 -13.04
CA HIS A 52 -1.79 2.74 -14.36
C HIS A 52 -1.33 3.68 -15.50
N SER A 53 -1.44 5.00 -15.31
CA SER A 53 -1.07 5.99 -16.33
C SER A 53 0.44 6.23 -16.43
N ASN A 54 1.16 6.16 -15.31
CA ASN A 54 2.55 6.63 -15.26
C ASN A 54 3.57 5.54 -14.92
N PHE A 55 3.15 4.50 -14.22
CA PHE A 55 4.06 3.59 -13.52
C PHE A 55 3.75 2.10 -13.73
N ARG A 56 2.84 1.77 -14.66
CA ARG A 56 2.38 0.39 -14.94
C ARG A 56 3.53 -0.61 -15.12
N ASN A 57 4.61 -0.20 -15.77
CA ASN A 57 5.75 -1.06 -16.09
C ASN A 57 6.94 -0.89 -15.12
N ILE A 58 6.77 -0.10 -14.06
CA ILE A 58 7.83 0.10 -13.05
C ILE A 58 7.72 -1.01 -12.01
N LYS A 59 8.85 -1.64 -11.68
CA LYS A 59 8.89 -2.64 -10.61
C LYS A 59 8.60 -1.98 -9.25
N ILE A 60 7.90 -2.70 -8.38
CA ILE A 60 7.41 -2.14 -7.11
C ILE A 60 8.54 -1.62 -6.23
N GLU A 61 9.71 -2.24 -6.24
CA GLU A 61 10.87 -1.85 -5.43
C GLU A 61 11.41 -0.47 -5.81
N LYS A 62 11.20 -0.05 -7.07
CA LYS A 62 11.57 1.29 -7.56
C LYS A 62 10.43 2.30 -7.40
N LEU A 63 9.18 1.82 -7.44
CA LEU A 63 7.99 2.65 -7.32
C LEU A 63 7.76 3.06 -5.87
N LEU A 64 7.91 2.12 -4.93
CA LEU A 64 7.58 2.32 -3.52
C LEU A 64 8.29 3.54 -2.90
N PRO A 65 9.63 3.73 -3.04
CA PRO A 65 10.30 4.93 -2.53
C PRO A 65 9.70 6.22 -3.09
N ARG A 66 9.39 6.24 -4.39
CA ARG A 66 8.80 7.43 -5.05
C ARG A 66 7.41 7.75 -4.54
N LEU A 67 6.61 6.72 -4.22
CA LEU A 67 5.29 6.91 -3.63
C LEU A 67 5.40 7.58 -2.26
N PHE A 68 6.31 7.11 -1.41
CA PHE A 68 6.56 7.73 -0.11
C PHE A 68 7.09 9.16 -0.22
N GLU A 69 8.00 9.41 -1.16
CA GLU A 69 8.65 10.71 -1.29
C GLU A 69 7.70 11.79 -1.86
N PHE A 70 6.94 11.47 -2.91
CA PHE A 70 6.22 12.48 -3.68
C PHE A 70 4.71 12.43 -3.53
N TYR A 71 4.14 11.31 -3.06
CA TYR A 71 2.70 11.10 -3.11
C TYR A 71 2.07 10.89 -1.73
N TYR A 72 2.85 10.88 -0.64
CA TYR A 72 2.34 10.65 0.71
C TYR A 72 1.16 11.55 1.05
N ASP A 73 1.26 12.85 0.81
CA ASP A 73 0.17 13.79 1.12
C ASP A 73 -1.03 13.66 0.17
N THR A 74 -0.81 13.10 -1.03
CA THR A 74 -1.88 12.92 -2.04
C THR A 74 -2.68 11.65 -1.77
N PHE A 75 -2.01 10.58 -1.35
CA PHE A 75 -2.59 9.27 -1.04
C PHE A 75 -2.13 8.77 0.34
N PRO A 76 -2.44 9.49 1.43
CA PRO A 76 -1.89 9.19 2.75
C PRO A 76 -2.32 7.84 3.30
N ASN A 77 -3.58 7.44 3.11
CA ASN A 77 -4.09 6.17 3.64
C ASN A 77 -3.56 4.98 2.85
N ILE A 78 -3.55 5.08 1.53
CA ILE A 78 -3.04 4.03 0.65
C ILE A 78 -1.54 3.85 0.84
N ILE A 79 -0.77 4.93 0.91
CA ILE A 79 0.67 4.84 1.10
C ILE A 79 1.00 4.34 2.51
N LYS A 80 0.25 4.75 3.54
CA LYS A 80 0.42 4.19 4.88
C LYS A 80 0.12 2.68 4.90
N LEU A 81 -0.97 2.23 4.26
CA LEU A 81 -1.28 0.79 4.10
C LEU A 81 -0.16 0.03 3.37
N LEU A 82 0.33 0.55 2.25
CA LEU A 82 1.44 -0.07 1.52
C LEU A 82 2.69 -0.13 2.41
N GLY A 83 2.98 0.93 3.17
CA GLY A 83 4.09 0.95 4.12
C GLY A 83 3.99 -0.14 5.16
N ILE A 84 2.80 -0.34 5.73
CA ILE A 84 2.55 -1.43 6.66
C ILE A 84 2.86 -2.78 6.00
N ILE A 85 2.26 -3.04 4.83
CA ILE A 85 2.35 -4.34 4.16
C ILE A 85 3.79 -4.65 3.75
N TYR A 86 4.52 -3.67 3.20
CA TYR A 86 5.90 -3.86 2.73
C TYR A 86 6.94 -3.85 3.85
N SER A 87 6.59 -3.34 5.03
CA SER A 87 7.50 -3.36 6.19
C SER A 87 7.37 -4.63 7.04
N ILE A 88 6.33 -5.45 6.79
CA ILE A 88 6.16 -6.75 7.41
C ILE A 88 6.98 -7.78 6.61
N PRO A 89 7.91 -8.53 7.24
CA PRO A 89 8.58 -9.65 6.58
C PRO A 89 7.54 -10.63 6.05
N PHE A 90 7.66 -11.07 4.79
CA PHE A 90 6.71 -12.00 4.15
C PHE A 90 6.44 -13.28 4.96
N SER A 91 7.38 -13.71 5.81
CA SER A 91 7.22 -14.84 6.75
C SER A 91 6.14 -14.62 7.80
N SER A 92 5.86 -13.37 8.19
CA SER A 92 4.81 -13.01 9.14
C SER A 92 3.43 -12.95 8.47
N MET A 93 3.37 -12.71 7.16
CA MET A 93 2.10 -12.58 6.42
C MET A 93 1.41 -13.94 6.19
N MET A 94 2.17 -15.04 6.19
CA MET A 94 1.62 -16.41 6.11
C MET A 94 1.31 -17.04 7.47
N ILE A 95 1.84 -16.50 8.57
CA ILE A 95 1.69 -17.06 9.92
C ILE A 95 0.81 -16.17 10.83
N GLY A 96 0.66 -14.87 10.53
CA GLY A 96 0.15 -13.86 11.46
C GLY A 96 -1.16 -13.16 11.07
N LEU A 97 -2.10 -13.86 10.41
CA LEU A 97 -3.51 -13.42 10.47
C LEU A 97 -4.15 -13.72 11.84
N GLU A 98 -3.45 -14.44 12.72
CA GLU A 98 -3.70 -14.42 14.16
C GLU A 98 -2.78 -13.40 14.84
N GLU A 99 -3.39 -12.29 15.27
CA GLU A 99 -2.96 -11.44 16.40
C GLU A 99 -1.49 -10.99 16.46
N THR A 100 -0.98 -10.26 15.47
CA THR A 100 0.20 -9.40 15.71
C THR A 100 -0.24 -7.98 16.07
N ASP A 101 0.05 -7.57 17.31
CA ASP A 101 -0.25 -6.23 17.83
C ASP A 101 0.67 -5.16 17.20
N LEU A 102 0.16 -4.56 16.13
CA LEU A 102 0.85 -3.56 15.31
C LEU A 102 1.12 -2.24 16.04
N SER A 103 0.55 -2.04 17.23
CA SER A 103 0.86 -0.88 18.08
C SER A 103 2.34 -0.83 18.51
N LYS A 104 3.06 -1.94 18.37
CA LYS A 104 4.52 -2.04 18.62
C LYS A 104 5.37 -1.79 17.38
N PHE A 105 4.77 -1.65 16.19
CA PHE A 105 5.51 -1.44 14.96
C PHE A 105 5.87 0.04 14.79
N ASP A 106 7.15 0.36 15.00
CA ASP A 106 7.65 1.72 14.89
C ASP A 106 7.86 2.11 13.42
N PHE A 107 6.85 2.76 12.84
CA PHE A 107 6.90 3.30 11.48
C PHE A 107 8.06 4.26 11.24
N THR A 108 8.45 5.03 12.26
CA THR A 108 9.56 5.99 12.16
C THR A 108 10.87 5.26 11.98
N ARG A 109 11.06 4.18 12.76
CA ARG A 109 12.24 3.30 12.63
C ARG A 109 12.27 2.57 11.30
N ALA A 110 11.13 2.09 10.79
CA ALA A 110 11.04 1.46 9.48
C ALA A 110 11.40 2.43 8.34
N LEU A 111 10.90 3.67 8.40
CA LEU A 111 11.25 4.76 7.47
C LEU A 111 12.74 5.12 7.52
N GLN A 112 13.34 5.15 8.72
CA GLN A 112 14.78 5.41 8.89
C GLN A 112 15.65 4.29 8.32
N ILE A 113 15.26 3.03 8.51
CA ILE A 113 15.95 1.88 7.91
C ILE A 113 15.87 1.96 6.39
N TRP A 114 14.70 2.31 5.85
CA TRP A 114 14.50 2.43 4.40
C TRP A 114 15.33 3.57 3.79
N ASN A 115 15.35 4.74 4.44
CA ASN A 115 16.17 5.88 4.01
C ASN A 115 17.68 5.65 4.17
N GLY A 116 18.10 4.68 5.00
CA GLY A 116 19.50 4.31 5.20
C GLY A 116 20.07 3.28 4.22
N VAL A 117 19.22 2.65 3.41
CA VAL A 117 19.62 1.57 2.46
C VAL A 117 19.85 2.10 1.04
N CYS A 118 19.50 3.36 0.75
CA CYS A 118 19.87 4.01 -0.52
C CYS A 118 21.06 4.98 -0.34
N LYS A 119 22.24 4.50 -0.74
CA LYS A 119 23.32 5.34 -1.29
C LYS A 119 23.42 5.10 -2.79
#